data_AF-A0A9D8BS74-F1
#
_entry.id   AF-A0A9D8BS74-F1
#
_cell.length_a   1.000
_cell.length_b   1.000
_cell.length_c   1.000
_cell.angle_alpha   90.00
_cell.angle_beta   90.00
_cell.angle_gamma   90.00
#
_symmetry.space_group_name_H-M   'P 1'
#
loop_
_entity.id
_entity.type
_entity.pdbx_description
1 polymer ?
#
loop_
_entity_poly.entity_id
_entity_poly.type
_entity_poly.pdbx_seq_one_letter_code
_entity_poly.pdbx_strand_id
1 'polypeptide(L)' 'RVAVVINGDVINRENHAATVLADGDTVDIVHMVGGG' A
#
# COMPACT_ATOMS: atom_id res chain seq x y z
N ARG A 1 -0.97 6.46 -11.03
CA ARG A 1 -1.59 6.29 -9.68
C ARG A 1 -0.77 5.24 -8.96
N VAL A 2 -0.45 5.45 -7.67
CA VAL A 2 0.28 4.46 -6.85
C VAL A 2 -0.69 3.64 -6.02
N ALA A 3 -0.31 2.41 -5.71
CA ALA A 3 -0.88 1.58 -4.66
C ALA A 3 0.16 1.42 -3.55
N VAL A 4 -0.34 1.35 -2.31
CA VAL A 4 0.47 1.09 -1.12
C VAL A 4 0.16 -0.32 -0.69
N VAL A 5 1.20 -1.13 -0.46
CA VAL A 5 1.09 -2.48 0.05
C VAL A 5 1.85 -2.54 1.37
N ILE A 6 1.24 -3.09 2.41
CA ILE A 6 1.87 -3.26 3.72
C ILE A 6 1.86 -4.75 4.03
N ASN A 7 3.04 -5.35 4.21
CA ASN A 7 3.20 -6.78 4.52
C ASN A 7 2.47 -7.72 3.53
N GLY A 8 2.33 -7.31 2.27
CA GLY A 8 1.60 -8.04 1.22
C GLY A 8 0.14 -7.63 1.02
N ASP A 9 -0.44 -6.81 1.91
CA ASP A 9 -1.82 -6.36 1.84
C ASP A 9 -1.95 -5.00 1.15
N VAL A 10 -2.79 -4.92 0.11
CA VAL A 10 -3.06 -3.67 -0.61
C VAL A 10 -3.94 -2.75 0.25
N ILE A 11 -3.45 -1.54 0.53
CA ILE A 11 -4.18 -0.54 1.31
C ILE A 11 -4.91 0.42 0.38
N ASN A 12 -6.24 0.48 0.53
CA ASN A 12 -7.09 1.44 -0.17
C ASN A 12 -6.70 2.89 0.19
N ARG A 13 -6.80 3.78 -0.80
CA ARG A 13 -6.35 5.18 -0.67
C ARG A 13 -7.05 5.94 0.47
N GLU A 14 -8.32 5.67 0.70
CA GLU A 14 -9.09 6.25 1.80
C GLU A 14 -8.58 5.86 3.19
N ASN A 15 -7.90 4.72 3.30
CA ASN A 15 -7.37 4.20 4.56
C ASN A 15 -5.92 4.65 4.83
N HIS A 16 -5.22 5.25 3.87
CA HIS A 16 -3.82 5.64 4.01
C HIS A 16 -3.54 6.51 5.23
N ALA A 17 -4.45 7.44 5.56
CA ALA A 17 -4.29 8.32 6.71
C ALA A 17 -4.57 7.64 8.05
N ALA A 18 -5.34 6.55 8.05
CA ALA A 18 -5.74 5.81 9.25
C ALA A 18 -4.82 4.63 9.56
N THR A 19 -4.08 4.12 8.56
CA THR A 19 -3.16 3.00 8.74
C THR A 19 -1.88 3.45 9.43
N VAL A 20 -1.63 2.92 10.62
CA VAL A 20 -0.42 3.16 11.41
C VAL A 20 0.60 2.05 11.11
N LEU A 21 1.85 2.43 10.86
CA LEU A 21 2.97 1.50 10.69
C LEU A 21 3.59 1.15 12.03
N ALA A 22 4.01 -0.10 12.19
CA ALA A 22 4.82 -0.58 13.29
C ALA A 22 6.26 -0.84 12.83
N ASP A 23 7.18 -0.92 13.79
CA ASP A 23 8.54 -1.35 13.51
C ASP A 23 8.55 -2.78 12.95
N GLY A 24 9.33 -3.00 11.90
CA GLY A 24 9.39 -4.27 11.17
C GLY A 24 8.36 -4.44 10.04
N ASP A 25 7.42 -3.50 9.86
CA ASP A 25 6.52 -3.53 8.71
C ASP A 25 7.27 -3.25 7.40
N THR A 26 6.91 -3.99 6.34
CA THR A 26 7.38 -3.73 4.98
C THR A 26 6.33 -2.96 4.21
N VAL A 27 6.73 -1.84 3.60
CA VAL A 27 5.85 -0.98 2.80
C VAL A 27 6.34 -0.92 1.36
N ASP A 28 5.55 -1.42 0.43
CA ASP A 28 5.82 -1.32 -1.01
C ASP A 28 4.93 -0.26 -1.65
N ILE A 29 5.55 0.65 -2.41
CA ILE A 29 4.86 1.65 -3.22
C ILE A 29 4.98 1.26 -4.67
N VAL A 30 3.87 0.80 -5.25
CA VAL A 30 3.86 0.24 -6.60
C VAL A 30 3.02 1.10 -7.55
N HIS A 31 3.43 1.18 -8.80
CA HIS A 31 2.57 1.67 -9.87
C HIS A 31 1.77 0.49 -10.42
N MET A 32 0.45 0.51 -10.26
CA MET A 32 -0.40 -0.46 -10.95
C MET A 32 -0.34 -0.17 -12.45
N VAL A 33 0.27 -1.08 -13.20
CA VAL A 33 0.19 -1.12 -14.66
C VAL A 33 -1.03 -1.97 -14.98
N GLY A 34 -2.10 -1.36 -15.47
CA GLY A 34 -3.27 -2.08 -15.94
C GLY A 34 -2.90 -2.90 -17.17
N GLY A 35 -2.80 -4.22 -17.02
CA GLY A 35 -2.79 -5.15 -18.14
C GLY A 35 -4.22 -5.59 -18.41
N GLY A 36 -4.78 -5.14 -19.53
CA GLY A 36 -5.96 -5.77 -20.13
C GLY A 36 -5.59 -7.10 -20.78
#